data_AF-A0A315X5N2-F1
#
_entry.id   AF-A0A315X5N2-F1
#
_cell.length_a   1.000
_cell.length_b   1.000
_cell.length_c   1.000
_cell.angle_alpha   90.00
_cell.angle_beta   90.00
_cell.angle_gamma   90.00
#
_symmetry.space_group_name_H-M   'P 1'
#
loop_
_entity.id
_entity.type
_entity.pdbx_description
1 polymer ?
#
loop_
_entity_poly.entity_id
_entity_poly.type
_entity_poly.pdbx_seq_one_letter_code
_entity_poly.pdbx_strand_id
1 'polypeptide(L)'
;MTCGYSPGKTIPRFLPFPDSRGPPGPSIIEPVNLFRRKIPPSEAPPAAPTFGEWLIRQFSAGEPTAAMPFSRLERVCSNAGLLLCAGVYSRPQDFGGLAPGSREGDIVARRTADGFKASLADRAHTVLAWPWDHMATSVAWTASRSGDVAEPTLGAALTGIGVAYALTYREQLAAVVELWQQVAAGLNPDAPPPDLEAMGRDMLQAYRSGSGAVPPL
;
A
#
# COMPACT_ATOMS: atom_id res chain seq x y z
N MET A 1 -3.68 -36.15 -38.95
CA MET A 1 -2.95 -36.15 -40.25
C MET A 1 -1.47 -36.21 -39.95
N THR A 2 -0.82 -37.23 -40.46
CA THR A 2 0.61 -37.54 -40.40
C THR A 2 1.41 -36.73 -41.43
N CYS A 3 2.74 -36.85 -41.34
CA CYS A 3 3.80 -36.52 -42.33
C CYS A 3 4.56 -35.21 -42.02
N GLY A 4 5.89 -35.13 -41.98
CA GLY A 4 6.95 -36.09 -42.29
C GLY A 4 8.20 -35.35 -42.80
N TYR A 5 9.36 -35.61 -42.18
CA TYR A 5 10.72 -35.74 -42.74
C TYR A 5 11.32 -34.73 -43.77
N SER A 6 12.37 -33.99 -43.35
CA SER A 6 13.81 -33.93 -43.82
C SER A 6 14.22 -34.31 -45.27
N PRO A 7 15.48 -34.09 -45.74
CA PRO A 7 16.43 -32.93 -45.75
C PRO A 7 17.17 -32.81 -47.14
N GLY A 8 18.14 -31.88 -47.31
CA GLY A 8 19.17 -31.98 -48.39
C GLY A 8 19.62 -30.63 -48.99
N LYS A 9 20.81 -30.12 -48.64
CA LYS A 9 22.09 -30.17 -49.39
C LYS A 9 22.08 -29.58 -50.80
N THR A 10 22.79 -28.46 -51.02
CA THR A 10 23.78 -28.32 -52.11
C THR A 10 24.78 -27.18 -51.87
N ILE A 11 26.09 -27.45 -52.05
CA ILE A 11 27.21 -26.51 -52.22
C ILE A 11 27.70 -26.66 -53.66
N PRO A 12 28.12 -25.60 -54.37
CA PRO A 12 29.52 -25.46 -54.82
C PRO A 12 29.96 -23.97 -54.89
N ARG A 13 31.21 -23.50 -55.07
CA ARG A 13 32.62 -23.95 -55.04
C ARG A 13 33.47 -22.66 -55.28
N PHE A 14 34.66 -22.57 -54.65
CA PHE A 14 35.93 -21.90 -55.08
C PHE A 14 35.95 -20.37 -55.41
N LEU A 15 36.62 -19.50 -54.62
CA LEU A 15 38.07 -19.15 -54.51
C LEU A 15 38.60 -18.25 -55.67
N PRO A 16 39.44 -17.21 -55.41
CA PRO A 16 40.79 -17.43 -54.84
C PRO A 16 41.31 -16.41 -53.80
N PHE A 17 42.34 -16.89 -53.09
CA PHE A 17 43.33 -16.14 -52.31
C PHE A 17 44.18 -15.20 -53.19
N PRO A 18 44.86 -14.23 -52.56
CA PRO A 18 46.32 -14.34 -52.57
C PRO A 18 46.96 -14.20 -51.18
N ASP A 19 48.02 -14.96 -51.03
CA ASP A 19 48.97 -15.05 -49.93
C ASP A 19 49.99 -13.91 -49.99
N SER A 20 50.50 -13.42 -48.85
CA SER A 20 51.90 -12.97 -48.64
C SER A 20 52.13 -12.21 -47.31
N ARG A 21 52.64 -12.94 -46.31
CA ARG A 21 53.82 -12.64 -45.45
C ARG A 21 53.96 -11.26 -44.76
N GLY A 22 53.93 -11.31 -43.42
CA GLY A 22 54.61 -10.38 -42.49
C GLY A 22 54.94 -11.09 -41.16
N PRO A 23 56.06 -10.78 -40.47
CA PRO A 23 56.60 -11.59 -39.36
C PRO A 23 55.91 -11.32 -38.00
N PRO A 24 56.05 -12.21 -36.99
CA PRO A 24 55.34 -12.09 -35.72
C PRO A 24 56.00 -11.05 -34.80
N GLY A 25 55.22 -10.02 -34.41
CA GLY A 25 55.58 -9.08 -33.35
C GLY A 25 55.15 -9.61 -31.96
N PRO A 26 55.81 -9.19 -30.88
CA PRO A 26 55.74 -9.85 -29.58
C PRO A 26 54.39 -9.66 -28.88
N SER A 27 53.90 -10.76 -28.33
CA SER A 27 52.73 -10.85 -27.46
C SER A 27 52.84 -9.90 -26.27
N ILE A 28 52.09 -8.80 -26.29
CA ILE A 28 51.81 -8.02 -25.09
C ILE A 28 50.67 -8.74 -24.39
N ILE A 29 51.03 -9.52 -23.37
CA ILE A 29 50.09 -10.07 -22.40
C ILE A 29 49.54 -8.85 -21.63
N GLU A 30 48.33 -8.43 -21.97
CA GLU A 30 47.58 -7.55 -21.08
C GLU A 30 47.40 -8.28 -19.74
N PRO A 31 47.72 -7.65 -18.59
CA PRO A 31 47.40 -8.24 -17.31
C PRO A 31 45.87 -8.31 -17.21
N VAL A 32 45.34 -9.53 -17.28
CA VAL A 32 43.96 -9.81 -16.92
C VAL A 32 43.79 -9.41 -15.47
N ASN A 33 43.24 -8.23 -15.24
CA ASN A 33 42.76 -7.81 -13.92
C ASN A 33 41.54 -8.70 -13.56
N LEU A 34 41.84 -9.91 -13.08
CA LEU A 34 40.88 -10.95 -12.66
C LEU A 34 40.12 -10.62 -11.38
N PHE A 35 40.28 -9.41 -10.83
CA PHE A 35 39.56 -8.95 -9.65
C PHE A 35 38.89 -7.60 -9.90
N ARG A 36 37.96 -7.57 -10.86
CA ARG A 36 36.89 -6.57 -10.82
C ARG A 36 36.02 -6.93 -9.62
N ARG A 37 36.29 -6.31 -8.45
CA ARG A 37 35.37 -6.37 -7.30
C ARG A 37 33.98 -6.06 -7.83
N LYS A 38 33.10 -7.07 -7.80
CA LYS A 38 31.68 -6.91 -8.07
C LYS A 38 31.19 -5.99 -6.95
N ILE A 39 31.09 -4.70 -7.24
CA ILE A 39 30.37 -3.77 -6.38
C ILE A 39 28.97 -4.37 -6.30
N PRO A 40 28.47 -4.78 -5.12
CA PRO A 40 27.10 -5.23 -5.01
C PRO A 40 26.23 -4.10 -5.57
N PRO A 41 25.13 -4.40 -6.29
CA PRO A 41 24.24 -3.35 -6.75
C PRO A 41 23.93 -2.47 -5.53
N SER A 42 24.25 -1.18 -5.63
CA SER A 42 23.91 -0.20 -4.61
C SER A 42 22.46 -0.46 -4.26
N GLU A 43 22.21 -0.82 -2.99
CA GLU A 43 20.87 -1.00 -2.46
C GLU A 43 20.06 0.21 -2.95
N ALA A 44 19.01 -0.06 -3.74
CA ALA A 44 18.13 1.01 -4.16
C ALA A 44 17.69 1.73 -2.88
N PRO A 45 17.67 3.09 -2.86
CA PRO A 45 17.19 3.79 -1.68
C PRO A 45 15.85 3.20 -1.28
N PRO A 46 15.62 2.95 0.02
CA PRO A 46 14.41 2.29 0.48
C PRO A 46 13.20 3.02 -0.09
N ALA A 47 12.25 2.26 -0.65
CA ALA A 47 11.03 2.83 -1.20
C ALA A 47 10.38 3.74 -0.16
N ALA A 48 9.84 4.88 -0.59
CA ALA A 48 9.10 5.76 0.30
C ALA A 48 7.94 4.97 0.94
N PRO A 49 7.69 5.14 2.25
CA PRO A 49 6.61 4.42 2.91
C PRO A 49 5.28 4.76 2.25
N THR A 50 4.36 3.80 2.20
CA THR A 50 2.99 4.08 1.72
C THR A 50 2.27 5.04 2.66
N PHE A 51 1.18 5.69 2.22
CA PHE A 51 0.40 6.56 3.10
C PHE A 51 -0.15 5.81 4.32
N GLY A 52 -0.63 4.57 4.15
CA GLY A 52 -1.09 3.74 5.26
C GLY A 52 0.02 3.42 6.26
N GLU A 53 1.20 3.03 5.77
CA GLU A 53 2.37 2.79 6.64
C GLU A 53 2.80 4.05 7.38
N TRP A 54 2.84 5.19 6.68
CA TRP A 54 3.18 6.47 7.28
C TRP A 54 2.22 6.85 8.41
N LEU A 55 0.90 6.66 8.22
CA LEU A 55 -0.11 6.89 9.24
C LEU A 55 0.07 5.97 10.46
N ILE A 56 0.34 4.68 10.25
CA ILE A 56 0.64 3.74 11.35
C ILE A 56 1.81 4.25 12.18
N ARG A 57 2.89 4.73 11.53
CA ARG A 57 4.05 5.30 12.22
C ARG A 57 3.72 6.58 13.01
N GLN A 58 2.80 7.42 12.54
CA GLN A 58 2.35 8.59 13.30
C GLN A 58 1.63 8.19 14.58
N PHE A 59 0.76 7.19 14.51
CA PHE A 59 -0.06 6.76 15.65
C PHE A 59 0.65 5.79 16.60
N SER A 60 1.69 5.09 16.13
CA SER A 60 2.56 4.30 17.00
C SER A 60 3.45 5.17 17.88
N ALA A 61 3.66 6.45 17.53
CA ALA A 61 4.49 7.40 18.27
C ALA A 61 5.92 6.87 18.53
N GLY A 62 6.47 6.08 17.60
CA GLY A 62 7.80 5.48 17.71
C GLY A 62 7.88 4.20 18.54
N GLU A 63 6.77 3.75 19.13
CA GLU A 63 6.69 2.42 19.75
C GLU A 63 6.67 1.35 18.65
N PRO A 64 7.52 0.30 18.74
CA PRO A 64 7.49 -0.80 17.78
C PRO A 64 6.15 -1.54 17.82
N THR A 65 5.50 -1.67 16.68
CA THR A 65 4.23 -2.41 16.53
C THR A 65 4.31 -3.85 17.05
N ALA A 66 5.47 -4.50 16.94
CA ALA A 66 5.72 -5.84 17.46
C ALA A 66 5.64 -5.97 18.99
N ALA A 67 5.83 -4.89 19.73
CA ALA A 67 5.74 -4.88 21.18
C ALA A 67 4.33 -4.52 21.69
N MET A 68 3.44 -4.09 20.80
CA MET A 68 2.12 -3.60 21.20
C MET A 68 1.17 -4.74 21.58
N PRO A 69 0.42 -4.63 22.69
CA PRO A 69 -0.71 -5.51 22.90
C PRO A 69 -1.77 -5.30 21.81
N PHE A 70 -2.57 -6.34 21.54
CA PHE A 70 -3.59 -6.31 20.48
C PHE A 70 -4.47 -5.05 20.52
N SER A 71 -4.98 -4.67 21.69
CA SER A 71 -5.86 -3.50 21.82
C SER A 71 -5.17 -2.18 21.45
N ARG A 72 -3.85 -2.07 21.70
CA ARG A 72 -3.06 -0.91 21.31
C ARG A 72 -2.84 -0.90 19.81
N LEU A 73 -2.48 -2.04 19.23
CA LEU A 73 -2.27 -2.21 17.80
C LEU A 73 -3.56 -1.93 17.00
N GLU A 74 -4.68 -2.46 17.46
CA GLU A 74 -6.00 -2.21 16.89
C GLU A 74 -6.35 -0.72 16.94
N ARG A 75 -6.11 -0.04 18.07
CA ARG A 75 -6.35 1.41 18.16
C ARG A 75 -5.48 2.22 17.21
N VAL A 76 -4.21 1.84 17.04
CA VAL A 76 -3.30 2.46 16.05
C VAL A 76 -3.85 2.27 14.64
N CYS A 77 -4.29 1.06 14.30
CA CYS A 77 -4.89 0.75 12.99
C CYS A 77 -6.21 1.50 12.78
N SER A 78 -7.04 1.66 13.82
CA SER A 78 -8.33 2.39 13.73
C SER A 78 -8.11 3.87 13.46
N ASN A 79 -7.20 4.51 14.21
CA ASN A 79 -6.84 5.90 13.97
C ASN A 79 -6.22 6.13 12.58
N ALA A 80 -5.33 5.23 12.16
CA ALA A 80 -4.77 5.27 10.81
C ALA A 80 -5.86 5.04 9.75
N GLY A 81 -6.79 4.12 9.98
CA GLY A 81 -7.89 3.80 9.07
C GLY A 81 -8.86 4.96 8.90
N LEU A 82 -9.16 5.66 9.98
CA LEU A 82 -9.96 6.89 9.99
C LEU A 82 -9.34 7.94 9.04
N LEU A 83 -8.07 8.27 9.24
CA LEU A 83 -7.40 9.30 8.42
C LEU A 83 -7.11 8.84 6.99
N LEU A 84 -6.88 7.54 6.79
CA LEU A 84 -6.77 6.97 5.45
C LEU A 84 -8.09 7.15 4.68
N CYS A 85 -9.22 6.71 5.24
CA CYS A 85 -10.53 6.89 4.62
C CYS A 85 -10.85 8.35 4.38
N ALA A 86 -10.54 9.24 5.33
CA ALA A 86 -10.70 10.68 5.16
C ALA A 86 -9.83 11.24 4.03
N GLY A 87 -8.56 10.80 3.94
CA GLY A 87 -7.66 11.17 2.85
C GLY A 87 -8.19 10.74 1.48
N VAL A 88 -8.64 9.48 1.35
CA VAL A 88 -9.25 8.97 0.11
C VAL A 88 -10.58 9.68 -0.19
N TYR A 89 -11.38 9.98 0.83
CA TYR A 89 -12.63 10.72 0.67
C TYR A 89 -12.38 12.13 0.12
N SER A 90 -11.41 12.84 0.68
CA SER A 90 -11.05 14.21 0.28
C SER A 90 -10.40 14.28 -1.12
N ARG A 91 -9.60 13.28 -1.51
CA ARG A 91 -8.85 13.27 -2.78
C ARG A 91 -8.91 11.90 -3.47
N PRO A 92 -10.09 11.43 -3.91
CA PRO A 92 -10.25 10.07 -4.45
C PRO A 92 -9.41 9.81 -5.70
N GLN A 93 -9.21 10.84 -6.53
CA GLN A 93 -8.41 10.74 -7.76
C GLN A 93 -6.93 10.38 -7.48
N ASP A 94 -6.45 10.64 -6.27
CA ASP A 94 -5.07 10.31 -5.89
C ASP A 94 -4.89 8.81 -5.58
N PHE A 95 -5.98 8.05 -5.47
CA PHE A 95 -5.99 6.62 -5.12
C PHE A 95 -6.64 5.74 -6.20
N GLY A 96 -7.04 6.30 -7.34
CA GLY A 96 -7.80 5.57 -8.36
C GLY A 96 -7.08 4.37 -8.99
N GLY A 97 -5.73 4.38 -9.00
CA GLY A 97 -4.91 3.26 -9.48
C GLY A 97 -4.80 2.08 -8.49
N LEU A 98 -5.24 2.27 -7.24
CA LEU A 98 -5.07 1.34 -6.13
C LEU A 98 -6.33 0.51 -5.84
N ALA A 99 -7.33 0.51 -6.73
CA ALA A 99 -8.65 -0.06 -6.47
C ALA A 99 -8.92 -1.40 -7.19
N PRO A 100 -8.23 -2.51 -6.89
CA PRO A 100 -8.85 -3.80 -7.09
C PRO A 100 -9.94 -3.99 -6.02
N GLY A 101 -11.10 -4.51 -6.41
CA GLY A 101 -12.15 -4.87 -5.46
C GLY A 101 -11.57 -5.73 -4.33
N SER A 102 -11.83 -5.32 -3.09
CA SER A 102 -11.38 -6.04 -1.90
C SER A 102 -12.59 -6.69 -1.25
N ARG A 103 -12.57 -8.02 -1.13
CA ARG A 103 -13.57 -8.77 -0.36
C ARG A 103 -13.73 -8.22 1.05
N GLU A 104 -12.64 -7.77 1.67
CA GLU A 104 -12.69 -7.17 3.01
C GLU A 104 -13.34 -5.77 2.98
N GLY A 105 -13.16 -5.01 1.89
CA GLY A 105 -13.91 -3.78 1.65
C GLY A 105 -15.43 -4.01 1.62
N ASP A 106 -15.89 -5.07 0.95
CA ASP A 106 -17.31 -5.45 0.92
C ASP A 106 -17.84 -5.88 2.30
N ILE A 107 -16.99 -6.54 3.09
CA ILE A 107 -17.32 -6.96 4.47
C ILE A 107 -17.46 -5.75 5.39
N VAL A 108 -16.50 -4.81 5.34
CA VAL A 108 -16.59 -3.51 6.04
C VAL A 108 -17.86 -2.79 5.62
N ALA A 109 -18.07 -2.71 4.30
CA ALA A 109 -19.31 -2.48 3.57
C ALA A 109 -20.58 -2.77 4.37
N ARG A 110 -20.79 -4.07 4.44
CA ARG A 110 -21.96 -4.69 5.03
C ARG A 110 -22.03 -4.50 6.54
N ARG A 111 -20.91 -4.65 7.26
CA ARG A 111 -20.88 -4.51 8.73
C ARG A 111 -21.27 -3.11 9.17
N THR A 112 -20.78 -2.08 8.48
CA THR A 112 -21.18 -0.69 8.74
C THR A 112 -22.67 -0.47 8.49
N ALA A 113 -23.22 -1.00 7.39
CA ALA A 113 -24.65 -0.90 7.10
C ALA A 113 -25.51 -1.63 8.15
N ASP A 114 -25.11 -2.83 8.56
CA ASP A 114 -25.83 -3.62 9.55
C ASP A 114 -25.76 -2.97 10.94
N GLY A 115 -24.63 -2.36 11.31
CA GLY A 115 -24.49 -1.56 12.54
C GLY A 115 -25.41 -0.34 12.55
N PHE A 116 -25.53 0.38 11.44
CA PHE A 116 -26.45 1.51 11.33
C PHE A 116 -27.91 1.07 11.41
N LYS A 117 -28.29 -0.04 10.77
CA LYS A 117 -29.64 -0.62 10.91
C LYS A 117 -29.95 -1.01 12.35
N ALA A 118 -29.01 -1.65 13.04
CA ALA A 118 -29.16 -2.02 14.45
C ALA A 118 -29.35 -0.77 15.32
N SER A 119 -28.55 0.28 15.09
CA SER A 119 -28.67 1.54 15.84
C SER A 119 -30.01 2.22 15.61
N LEU A 120 -30.55 2.18 14.39
CA LEU A 120 -31.89 2.70 14.12
C LEU A 120 -33.01 1.88 14.79
N ALA A 121 -32.83 0.56 14.93
CA ALA A 121 -33.77 -0.31 15.61
C ALA A 121 -33.75 -0.14 17.14
N ASP A 122 -32.57 0.11 17.72
CA ASP A 122 -32.41 0.32 19.16
C ASP A 122 -31.28 1.31 19.47
N ARG A 123 -31.62 2.60 19.45
CA ARG A 123 -30.66 3.70 19.70
C ARG A 123 -30.14 3.73 21.14
N ALA A 124 -30.90 3.20 22.11
CA ALA A 124 -30.56 3.29 23.51
C ALA A 124 -29.51 2.24 23.93
N HIS A 125 -29.45 1.10 23.21
CA HIS A 125 -28.59 -0.03 23.57
C HIS A 125 -27.60 -0.44 22.49
N THR A 126 -27.64 0.14 21.29
CA THR A 126 -26.68 -0.19 20.23
C THR A 126 -25.41 0.67 20.30
N VAL A 127 -24.26 0.00 20.29
CA VAL A 127 -22.95 0.63 20.08
C VAL A 127 -22.63 0.66 18.59
N LEU A 128 -22.34 1.85 18.06
CA LEU A 128 -21.87 2.01 16.70
C LEU A 128 -20.37 1.67 16.62
N ALA A 129 -20.03 0.75 15.72
CA ALA A 129 -18.66 0.53 15.27
C ALA A 129 -18.47 1.21 13.91
N TRP A 130 -17.43 2.02 13.79
CA TRP A 130 -17.15 2.74 12.56
C TRP A 130 -16.47 1.82 11.54
N PRO A 131 -16.51 2.13 10.23
CA PRO A 131 -15.83 1.32 9.22
C PRO A 131 -14.33 1.15 9.52
N TRP A 132 -13.65 2.17 10.04
CA TRP A 132 -12.24 2.07 10.43
C TRP A 132 -11.99 1.17 11.63
N ASP A 133 -12.97 0.96 12.50
CA ASP A 133 -12.86 -0.05 13.57
C ASP A 133 -12.93 -1.46 12.97
N HIS A 134 -13.84 -1.70 12.02
CA HIS A 134 -13.91 -2.99 11.32
C HIS A 134 -12.64 -3.29 10.53
N MET A 135 -12.06 -2.28 9.86
CA MET A 135 -10.76 -2.42 9.19
C MET A 135 -9.66 -2.74 10.18
N ALA A 136 -9.58 -1.98 11.28
CA ALA A 136 -8.55 -2.14 12.30
C ALA A 136 -8.58 -3.52 12.93
N THR A 137 -9.75 -4.00 13.36
CA THR A 137 -9.90 -5.35 13.90
C THR A 137 -9.42 -6.38 12.89
N SER A 138 -9.83 -6.26 11.62
CA SER A 138 -9.49 -7.23 10.57
C SER A 138 -7.97 -7.27 10.28
N VAL A 139 -7.34 -6.09 10.19
CA VAL A 139 -5.89 -5.95 9.98
C VAL A 139 -5.10 -6.45 11.19
N ALA A 140 -5.40 -5.94 12.39
CA ALA A 140 -4.69 -6.31 13.61
C ALA A 140 -4.86 -7.80 13.95
N TRP A 141 -6.05 -8.36 13.74
CA TRP A 141 -6.30 -9.80 13.95
C TRP A 141 -5.51 -10.67 13.00
N THR A 142 -5.52 -10.34 11.71
CA THR A 142 -4.78 -11.09 10.68
C THR A 142 -3.28 -11.05 10.96
N ALA A 143 -2.74 -9.86 11.25
CA ALA A 143 -1.33 -9.63 11.58
C ALA A 143 -0.90 -10.39 12.85
N SER A 144 -1.71 -10.31 13.91
CA SER A 144 -1.41 -11.02 15.17
C SER A 144 -1.44 -12.54 14.98
N ARG A 145 -2.32 -13.05 14.11
CA ARG A 145 -2.41 -14.49 13.81
C ARG A 145 -1.28 -15.00 12.92
N SER A 146 -0.80 -14.19 11.98
CA SER A 146 0.34 -14.54 11.14
C SER A 146 1.68 -14.35 11.84
N GLY A 147 1.70 -13.52 12.90
CA GLY A 147 2.93 -13.08 13.57
C GLY A 147 3.65 -11.95 12.82
N ASP A 148 3.09 -11.46 11.71
CA ASP A 148 3.62 -10.33 10.96
C ASP A 148 2.84 -9.06 11.29
N VAL A 149 3.37 -8.32 12.25
CA VAL A 149 2.82 -7.05 12.75
C VAL A 149 3.70 -5.86 12.34
N ALA A 150 4.54 -6.00 11.31
CA ALA A 150 5.38 -4.90 10.86
C ALA A 150 4.56 -3.74 10.27
N GLU A 151 4.99 -2.50 10.48
CA GLU A 151 4.28 -1.30 9.99
C GLU A 151 4.01 -1.33 8.47
N PRO A 152 4.92 -1.77 7.60
CA PRO A 152 4.65 -1.87 6.16
C PRO A 152 3.52 -2.85 5.84
N THR A 153 3.48 -4.01 6.50
CA THR A 153 2.44 -5.02 6.31
C THR A 153 1.08 -4.50 6.76
N LEU A 154 1.01 -3.90 7.95
CA LEU A 154 -0.21 -3.28 8.49
C LEU A 154 -0.69 -2.15 7.58
N GLY A 155 0.22 -1.28 7.16
CA GLY A 155 -0.05 -0.15 6.28
C GLY A 155 -0.60 -0.59 4.93
N ALA A 156 0.02 -1.58 4.29
CA ALA A 156 -0.43 -2.10 3.00
C ALA A 156 -1.82 -2.75 3.09
N ALA A 157 -2.07 -3.55 4.13
CA ALA A 157 -3.38 -4.16 4.36
C ALA A 157 -4.46 -3.09 4.60
N LEU A 158 -4.17 -2.11 5.44
CA LEU A 158 -5.07 -1.00 5.73
C LEU A 158 -5.36 -0.15 4.49
N THR A 159 -4.33 0.18 3.69
CA THR A 159 -4.49 0.87 2.40
C THR A 159 -5.37 0.09 1.46
N GLY A 160 -5.14 -1.21 1.27
CA GLY A 160 -5.94 -2.04 0.37
C GLY A 160 -7.42 -2.09 0.75
N ILE A 161 -7.73 -2.26 2.05
CA ILE A 161 -9.13 -2.31 2.51
C ILE A 161 -9.75 -0.91 2.47
N GLY A 162 -9.07 0.10 3.00
CA GLY A 162 -9.59 1.46 3.13
C GLY A 162 -9.82 2.15 1.80
N VAL A 163 -8.91 1.98 0.83
CA VAL A 163 -9.08 2.53 -0.52
C VAL A 163 -10.25 1.83 -1.23
N ALA A 164 -10.31 0.50 -1.18
CA ALA A 164 -11.41 -0.24 -1.80
C ALA A 164 -12.77 0.17 -1.21
N TYR A 165 -12.88 0.21 0.13
CA TYR A 165 -14.10 0.67 0.79
C TYR A 165 -14.46 2.11 0.41
N ALA A 166 -13.51 3.04 0.54
CA ALA A 166 -13.78 4.47 0.35
C ALA A 166 -14.11 4.86 -1.10
N LEU A 167 -13.56 4.15 -2.09
CA LEU A 167 -13.86 4.41 -3.50
C LEU A 167 -15.13 3.69 -3.96
N THR A 168 -15.32 2.41 -3.59
CA THR A 168 -16.48 1.62 -4.03
C THR A 168 -17.76 2.03 -3.31
N TYR A 169 -17.69 2.34 -2.01
CA TYR A 169 -18.84 2.66 -1.15
C TYR A 169 -18.85 4.13 -0.72
N ARG A 170 -18.51 5.03 -1.65
CA ARG A 170 -18.29 6.45 -1.38
C ARG A 170 -19.48 7.16 -0.73
N GLU A 171 -20.71 6.86 -1.16
CA GLU A 171 -21.92 7.46 -0.59
C GLU A 171 -22.14 7.03 0.86
N GLN A 172 -21.87 5.76 1.18
CA GLN A 172 -21.92 5.27 2.55
C GLN A 172 -20.84 5.95 3.40
N LEU A 173 -19.62 6.10 2.87
CA LEU A 173 -18.55 6.81 3.57
C LEU A 173 -18.92 8.29 3.81
N ALA A 174 -19.58 8.97 2.86
CA ALA A 174 -20.06 10.33 3.06
C ALA A 174 -21.01 10.43 4.26
N ALA A 175 -21.99 9.53 4.35
CA ALA A 175 -22.93 9.47 5.48
C ALA A 175 -22.22 9.13 6.81
N VAL A 176 -21.23 8.24 6.79
CA VAL A 176 -20.38 7.94 7.95
C VAL A 176 -19.62 9.18 8.42
N VAL A 177 -18.98 9.90 7.49
CA VAL A 177 -18.19 11.10 7.77
C VAL A 177 -19.06 12.20 8.36
N GLU A 178 -20.26 12.40 7.83
CA GLU A 178 -21.23 13.36 8.36
C GLU A 178 -21.65 13.00 9.80
N LEU A 179 -22.08 11.75 10.02
CA LEU A 179 -22.51 11.29 11.34
C LEU A 179 -21.38 11.35 12.37
N TRP A 180 -20.16 10.94 11.98
CA TRP A 180 -19.01 10.98 12.88
C TRP A 180 -18.72 12.40 13.36
N GLN A 181 -18.76 13.39 12.45
CA GLN A 181 -18.52 14.80 12.80
C GLN A 181 -19.60 15.32 13.77
N GLN A 182 -20.86 14.96 13.55
CA GLN A 182 -21.96 15.31 14.47
C GLN A 182 -21.74 14.71 15.86
N VAL A 183 -21.39 13.41 15.93
CA VAL A 183 -21.08 12.73 17.19
C VAL A 183 -19.89 13.37 17.89
N ALA A 184 -18.81 13.62 17.16
CA ALA A 184 -17.59 14.19 17.73
C ALA A 184 -17.78 15.63 18.23
N ALA A 185 -18.55 16.46 17.51
CA ALA A 185 -18.93 17.79 17.97
C ALA A 185 -19.79 17.73 19.24
N GLY A 186 -20.71 16.77 19.34
CA GLY A 186 -21.52 16.56 20.54
C GLY A 186 -20.74 16.13 21.78
N LEU A 187 -19.58 15.47 21.60
CA LEU A 187 -18.70 15.07 22.71
C LEU A 187 -17.85 16.22 23.26
N ASN A 188 -17.63 17.29 22.48
CA ASN A 188 -16.86 18.45 22.90
C ASN A 188 -17.50 19.75 22.37
N PRO A 189 -18.60 20.22 22.99
CA PRO A 189 -19.41 21.32 22.48
C PRO A 189 -18.70 22.68 22.53
N ASP A 190 -17.67 22.82 23.35
CA ASP A 190 -16.91 24.07 23.52
C ASP A 190 -15.76 24.19 22.50
N ALA A 191 -15.48 23.14 21.73
CA ALA A 191 -14.46 23.14 20.68
C ALA A 191 -15.08 23.37 19.29
N PRO A 192 -14.29 23.91 18.33
CA PRO A 192 -14.70 23.90 16.93
C PRO A 192 -15.06 22.47 16.48
N PRO A 193 -16.18 22.28 15.75
CA PRO A 193 -16.53 20.98 15.21
C PRO A 193 -15.38 20.40 14.39
N PRO A 194 -15.01 19.13 14.59
CA PRO A 194 -13.94 18.53 13.81
C PRO A 194 -14.39 18.36 12.37
N ASP A 195 -13.52 18.73 11.42
CA ASP A 195 -13.70 18.48 9.99
C ASP A 195 -12.81 17.31 9.58
N LEU A 196 -13.40 16.12 9.50
CA LEU A 196 -12.67 14.90 9.20
C LEU A 196 -12.09 14.93 7.78
N GLU A 197 -12.79 15.54 6.82
CA GLU A 197 -12.29 15.66 5.45
C GLU A 197 -11.04 16.54 5.40
N ALA A 198 -11.07 17.70 6.07
CA ALA A 198 -9.91 18.57 6.20
C ALA A 198 -8.74 17.87 6.91
N MET A 199 -8.98 17.17 8.01
CA MET A 199 -7.95 16.39 8.71
C MET A 199 -7.29 15.37 7.79
N GLY A 200 -8.08 14.62 7.01
CA GLY A 200 -7.56 13.65 6.04
C GLY A 200 -6.72 14.31 4.94
N ARG A 201 -7.18 15.45 4.43
CA ARG A 201 -6.48 16.25 3.41
C ARG A 201 -5.14 16.76 3.92
N ASP A 202 -5.11 17.30 5.14
CA ASP A 202 -3.91 17.86 5.77
C ASP A 202 -2.88 16.78 6.05
N MET A 203 -3.32 15.59 6.49
CA MET A 203 -2.45 14.44 6.73
C MET A 203 -1.87 13.87 5.44
N LEU A 204 -2.66 13.81 4.38
CA LEU A 204 -2.17 13.44 3.06
C LEU A 204 -1.15 14.45 2.51
N GLN A 205 -1.36 15.75 2.76
CA GLN A 205 -0.40 16.79 2.40
C GLN A 205 0.89 16.70 3.22
N ALA A 206 0.79 16.45 4.53
CA ALA A 206 1.94 16.26 5.41
C ALA A 206 2.78 15.04 4.96
N TYR A 207 2.12 13.92 4.63
CA TYR A 207 2.77 12.75 4.05
C TYR A 207 3.57 13.10 2.79
N ARG A 208 2.97 13.81 1.84
CA ARG A 208 3.64 14.24 0.60
C ARG A 208 4.85 15.13 0.86
N SER A 209 4.73 16.04 1.83
CA SER A 209 5.77 17.02 2.16
C SER A 209 6.93 16.38 2.91
N GLY A 210 6.66 15.40 3.78
CA GLY A 210 7.68 14.70 4.58
C GLY A 210 8.38 13.55 3.84
N SER A 211 7.78 13.01 2.78
CA SER A 211 8.32 11.85 2.05
C SER A 211 9.39 12.21 1.00
N GLY A 212 9.59 13.49 0.69
CA GLY A 212 10.60 13.96 -0.28
C GLY A 212 10.41 13.50 -1.73
N ALA A 213 9.36 12.76 -2.03
CA ALA A 213 8.99 12.26 -3.35
C ALA A 213 7.56 12.69 -3.67
N VAL A 214 7.29 12.97 -4.94
CA VAL A 214 5.98 12.60 -5.51
C VAL A 214 6.12 11.11 -5.81
N PRO A 215 5.62 10.20 -4.96
CA PRO A 215 5.71 8.78 -5.27
C PRO A 215 4.57 8.45 -6.24
N PRO A 216 4.73 7.43 -7.10
CA PRO A 216 3.57 6.81 -7.71
C PRO A 216 2.68 6.26 -6.58
N LEU A 217 1.42 6.68 -6.55
CA LEU A 217 0.36 6.03 -5.77
C LEU A 217 -0.23 4.91 -6.62
#